data_AF-A0A4Y7R816-F1
#
_entry.id   AF-A0A4Y7R816-F1
#
_cell.length_a   1.000
_cell.length_b   1.000
_cell.length_c   1.000
_cell.angle_alpha   90.00
_cell.angle_beta   90.00
_cell.angle_gamma   90.00
#
_symmetry.space_group_name_H-M   'P 1'
#
loop_
_entity.id
_entity.type
_entity.pdbx_description
1 polymer ?
#
loop_
_entity_poly.entity_id
_entity_poly.type
_entity_poly.pdbx_seq_one_letter_code
_entity_poly.pdbx_strand_id
1 'polypeptide(L)'
;MMNNIDRGKEIFLGQLKEMAEGYKTMEECVLDNGIPFAQAEVFEVPVELREAFYAYHAEFLTDHGTCTNTSGPFFDDEDVNDGIRKKYWYFYWPIVKLLNNKYPDLQFRVIIEPHYEGSSTILVVVDRYGKNKFTFPVVVLLEYVKAWCLPFDRPEEPNHVFFYLCNLYNSMEQVCSIALSIFDFTNSAKEENLQSVRC
;
A
#
# COMPACT_ATOMS: atom_id res chain seq x y z
N MET A 1 6.60 21.11 -4.69
CA MET A 1 7.01 19.72 -4.40
C MET A 1 6.58 19.46 -2.97
N MET A 2 5.72 18.48 -2.72
CA MET A 2 5.19 18.19 -1.38
C MET A 2 6.28 17.57 -0.51
N ASN A 3 6.39 17.96 0.77
CA ASN A 3 7.38 17.39 1.67
C ASN A 3 6.96 15.95 2.08
N ASN A 4 7.89 15.15 2.61
CA ASN A 4 7.61 13.73 2.92
C ASN A 4 6.54 13.55 4.00
N ILE A 5 6.41 14.50 4.94
CA ILE A 5 5.43 14.44 6.03
C ILE A 5 4.02 14.67 5.47
N ASP A 6 3.84 15.71 4.64
CA ASP A 6 2.57 16.01 3.98
C ASP A 6 2.11 14.84 3.10
N ARG A 7 3.04 14.17 2.40
CA ARG A 7 2.75 12.96 1.62
C ARG A 7 2.35 11.79 2.51
N GLY A 8 3.08 11.56 3.59
CA GLY A 8 2.73 10.54 4.57
C GLY A 8 1.33 10.75 5.15
N LYS A 9 0.97 12.01 5.44
CA LYS A 9 -0.37 12.39 5.88
C LYS A 9 -1.44 12.15 4.81
N GLU A 10 -1.17 12.49 3.55
CA GLU A 10 -2.10 12.20 2.44
C GLU A 10 -2.36 10.69 2.32
N ILE A 11 -1.32 9.87 2.37
CA ILE A 11 -1.43 8.40 2.32
C ILE A 11 -2.25 7.92 3.50
N PHE A 12 -1.91 8.35 4.72
CA PHE A 12 -2.61 8.00 5.95
C PHE A 12 -4.11 8.31 5.89
N LEU A 13 -4.48 9.53 5.49
CA LEU A 13 -5.89 9.90 5.31
C LEU A 13 -6.57 9.09 4.21
N GLY A 14 -5.82 8.69 3.18
CA GLY A 14 -6.26 7.72 2.18
C GLY A 14 -6.60 6.36 2.79
N GLN A 15 -5.74 5.84 3.68
CA GLN A 15 -6.00 4.56 4.39
C GLN A 15 -7.30 4.65 5.19
N LEU A 16 -7.50 5.73 5.94
CA LEU A 16 -8.71 5.95 6.75
C LEU A 16 -9.97 6.03 5.88
N LYS A 17 -9.90 6.62 4.68
CA LYS A 17 -11.02 6.65 3.74
C LYS A 17 -11.38 5.26 3.23
N GLU A 18 -10.39 4.46 2.84
CA GLU A 18 -10.66 3.08 2.42
C GLU A 18 -11.24 2.24 3.55
N MET A 19 -10.76 2.44 4.79
CA MET A 19 -11.34 1.81 5.98
C MET A 19 -12.79 2.24 6.21
N ALA A 20 -13.09 3.54 6.12
CA ALA A 20 -14.45 4.06 6.28
C ALA A 20 -15.42 3.56 5.19
N GLU A 21 -14.94 3.35 3.96
CA GLU A 21 -15.75 2.84 2.85
C GLU A 21 -15.93 1.32 2.90
N GLY A 22 -14.89 0.57 3.28
CA GLY A 22 -14.86 -0.89 3.27
C GLY A 22 -15.45 -1.54 4.51
N TYR A 23 -15.38 -0.88 5.67
CA TYR A 23 -15.87 -1.39 6.94
C TYR A 23 -17.11 -0.62 7.39
N LYS A 24 -18.29 -1.19 7.12
CA LYS A 24 -19.47 -0.91 7.94
C LYS A 24 -19.44 -1.86 9.14
N THR A 25 -19.77 -1.30 10.30
CA THR A 25 -19.95 -1.90 11.63
C THR A 25 -18.66 -2.24 12.39
N MET A 26 -18.13 -1.24 13.11
CA MET A 26 -17.53 -1.49 14.43
C MET A 26 -18.66 -1.80 15.41
N GLU A 27 -19.08 -3.06 15.48
CA GLU A 27 -19.55 -3.58 16.76
C GLU A 27 -18.28 -3.98 17.53
N GLU A 28 -18.04 -3.33 18.68
CA GLU A 28 -17.07 -3.74 19.71
C GLU A 28 -15.59 -3.33 19.58
N CYS A 29 -15.26 -2.12 19.08
CA CYS A 29 -14.09 -1.44 19.67
C CYS A 29 -14.52 -0.83 21.01
N VAL A 30 -14.39 -1.60 22.09
CA VAL A 30 -14.45 -1.06 23.45
C VAL A 30 -13.23 -0.17 23.61
N LEU A 31 -13.38 1.13 23.33
CA LEU A 31 -12.33 2.13 23.48
C LEU A 31 -12.04 2.30 24.96
N ASP A 32 -11.06 1.58 25.48
CA ASP A 32 -10.54 1.83 26.81
C ASP A 32 -9.95 3.26 26.86
N ASN A 33 -10.53 4.10 27.73
CA ASN A 33 -9.93 5.31 28.31
C ASN A 33 -9.61 6.53 27.42
N GLY A 34 -10.34 6.78 26.32
CA GLY A 34 -10.27 8.10 25.63
C GLY A 34 -8.94 8.42 24.91
N ILE A 35 -7.96 7.53 24.95
CA ILE A 35 -6.64 7.65 24.29
C ILE A 35 -6.78 7.86 22.77
N PRO A 36 -7.66 7.15 22.05
CA PRO A 36 -7.81 7.33 20.61
C PRO A 36 -8.36 8.71 20.22
N PHE A 37 -9.09 9.39 21.10
CA PHE A 37 -9.60 10.74 20.83
C PHE A 37 -8.49 11.78 20.80
N ALA A 38 -7.63 11.80 21.84
CA ALA A 38 -6.51 12.74 21.90
C ALA A 38 -5.51 12.51 20.76
N GLN A 39 -5.24 11.25 20.43
CA GLN A 39 -4.36 10.94 19.30
C GLN A 39 -4.96 11.34 17.95
N ALA A 40 -6.28 11.17 17.73
CA ALA A 40 -6.91 11.64 16.50
C ALA A 40 -6.70 13.15 16.27
N GLU A 41 -6.68 13.95 17.34
CA GLU A 41 -6.38 15.38 17.25
C GLU A 41 -4.91 15.64 16.91
N VAL A 42 -3.99 14.89 17.50
CA VAL A 42 -2.54 14.99 17.23
C VAL A 42 -2.21 14.59 15.78
N PHE A 43 -2.89 13.57 15.24
CA PHE A 43 -2.80 13.16 13.84
C PHE A 43 -3.58 14.09 12.89
N GLU A 44 -4.28 15.09 13.42
CA GLU A 44 -5.14 16.02 12.69
C GLU A 44 -6.18 15.29 11.81
N VAL A 45 -6.80 14.24 12.35
CA VAL A 45 -7.80 13.41 11.66
C VAL A 45 -9.12 14.19 11.54
N PRO A 46 -9.66 14.34 10.31
CA PRO A 46 -10.99 14.93 10.10
C PRO A 46 -12.07 14.18 10.87
N VAL A 47 -13.09 14.91 11.35
CA VAL A 47 -14.14 14.35 12.23
C VAL A 47 -14.83 13.14 11.57
N GLU A 48 -15.08 13.23 10.27
CA GLU A 48 -15.72 12.20 9.46
C GLU A 48 -14.89 10.91 9.31
N LEU A 49 -13.60 10.93 9.63
CA LEU A 49 -12.70 9.78 9.57
C LEU A 49 -12.30 9.24 10.96
N ARG A 50 -12.82 9.81 12.05
CA ARG A 50 -12.41 9.45 13.41
C ARG A 50 -12.74 8.00 13.77
N GLU A 51 -13.89 7.49 13.36
CA GLU A 51 -14.25 6.08 13.60
C GLU A 51 -13.29 5.13 12.88
N ALA A 52 -12.95 5.43 11.62
CA ALA A 52 -11.93 4.68 10.88
C ALA A 52 -10.55 4.79 11.55
N PHE A 53 -10.21 5.94 12.12
CA PHE A 53 -8.98 6.10 12.90
C PHE A 53 -8.98 5.25 14.16
N TYR A 54 -10.10 5.11 14.87
CA TYR A 54 -10.17 4.27 16.07
C TYR A 54 -9.95 2.80 15.73
N ALA A 55 -10.55 2.32 14.63
CA ALA A 55 -10.27 1.00 14.09
C ALA A 55 -8.78 0.87 13.68
N TYR A 56 -8.25 1.84 12.93
CA TYR A 56 -6.85 1.84 12.52
C TYR A 56 -5.90 1.79 13.73
N HIS A 57 -6.20 2.57 14.76
CA HIS A 57 -5.41 2.63 15.98
C HIS A 57 -5.43 1.29 16.69
N ALA A 58 -6.62 0.69 16.89
CA ALA A 58 -6.77 -0.61 17.52
C ALA A 58 -6.02 -1.71 16.75
N GLU A 59 -6.21 -1.77 15.43
CA GLU A 59 -5.67 -2.82 14.56
C GLU A 59 -4.17 -2.67 14.26
N PHE A 60 -3.67 -1.44 14.07
CA PHE A 60 -2.32 -1.21 13.52
C PHE A 60 -1.36 -0.47 14.45
N LEU A 61 -1.86 0.40 15.35
CA LEU A 61 -1.00 1.18 16.24
C LEU A 61 -0.78 0.51 17.59
N THR A 62 -1.78 -0.18 18.14
CA THR A 62 -1.68 -0.83 19.47
C THR A 62 -1.42 -2.32 19.43
N ASP A 63 -1.98 -3.04 18.47
CA ASP A 63 -1.84 -4.50 18.40
C ASP A 63 -0.91 -4.93 17.26
N HIS A 64 0.38 -5.02 17.57
CA HIS A 64 1.37 -5.52 16.62
C HIS A 64 1.20 -7.01 16.29
N GLY A 65 0.44 -7.78 17.08
CA GLY A 65 0.35 -9.25 16.99
C GLY A 65 -0.66 -9.76 15.96
N THR A 66 -1.81 -9.11 15.81
CA THR A 66 -2.85 -9.49 14.83
C THR A 66 -2.46 -9.15 13.40
N CYS A 67 -1.68 -8.08 13.22
CA CYS A 67 -1.05 -7.73 11.95
C CYS A 67 0.02 -8.73 11.48
N THR A 68 0.56 -9.53 12.40
CA THR A 68 1.69 -10.43 12.17
C THR A 68 1.37 -11.89 12.47
N ASN A 69 0.10 -12.33 12.53
CA ASN A 69 -0.16 -13.72 12.90
C ASN A 69 0.50 -14.68 11.89
N THR A 70 1.67 -15.20 12.26
CA THR A 70 2.55 -16.10 11.49
C THR A 70 2.30 -17.55 11.87
N SER A 71 1.30 -17.83 12.71
CA SER A 71 1.05 -19.13 13.32
C SER A 71 -0.40 -19.55 13.16
N GLY A 72 -0.66 -20.43 12.20
CA GLY A 72 -1.95 -21.07 11.93
C GLY A 72 -1.93 -21.86 10.61
N PRO A 73 -2.84 -22.84 10.40
CA PRO A 73 -2.98 -23.54 9.11
C PRO A 73 -3.47 -22.55 8.05
N PHE A 74 -2.49 -22.01 7.34
CA PHE A 74 -2.48 -20.71 6.67
C PHE A 74 -3.44 -20.52 5.49
N PHE A 75 -4.05 -21.58 4.94
CA PHE A 75 -4.93 -21.47 3.77
C PHE A 75 -6.38 -21.89 4.03
N ASP A 76 -6.65 -22.65 5.10
CA ASP A 76 -8.00 -23.13 5.44
C ASP A 76 -8.70 -22.26 6.50
N ASP A 77 -8.00 -21.22 7.00
CA ASP A 77 -8.50 -20.29 8.00
C ASP A 77 -8.98 -18.98 7.33
N GLU A 78 -10.28 -18.70 7.41
CA GLU A 78 -10.89 -17.50 6.84
C GLU A 78 -10.23 -16.20 7.36
N ASP A 79 -9.70 -16.23 8.58
CA ASP A 79 -9.06 -15.10 9.23
C ASP A 79 -7.75 -14.67 8.55
N VAL A 80 -7.00 -15.61 7.97
CA VAL A 80 -5.73 -15.32 7.27
C VAL A 80 -5.99 -14.63 5.94
N ASN A 81 -6.97 -15.14 5.17
CA ASN A 81 -7.37 -14.54 3.90
C ASN A 81 -7.96 -13.14 4.09
N ASP A 82 -8.75 -12.95 5.15
CA ASP A 82 -9.27 -11.63 5.53
C ASP A 82 -8.13 -10.68 5.92
N GLY A 83 -7.17 -11.13 6.72
CA GLY A 83 -5.98 -10.36 7.07
C GLY A 83 -5.16 -9.89 5.86
N ILE A 84 -4.96 -10.74 4.85
CA ILE A 84 -4.26 -10.36 3.60
C ILE A 84 -5.06 -9.33 2.81
N ARG A 85 -6.39 -9.52 2.71
CA ARG A 85 -7.27 -8.57 2.02
C ARG A 85 -7.25 -7.21 2.70
N LYS A 86 -7.37 -7.15 4.03
CA LYS A 86 -7.26 -5.91 4.81
C LYS A 86 -5.94 -5.19 4.56
N LYS A 87 -4.83 -5.93 4.61
CA LYS A 87 -3.49 -5.40 4.33
C LYS A 87 -3.38 -4.79 2.93
N TYR A 88 -3.92 -5.47 1.91
CA TYR A 88 -3.99 -4.91 0.56
C TYR A 88 -4.82 -3.62 0.53
N TRP A 89 -6.06 -3.67 1.03
CA TRP A 89 -7.02 -2.57 0.94
C TRP A 89 -6.61 -1.34 1.75
N TYR A 90 -5.96 -1.50 2.89
CA TYR A 90 -5.64 -0.36 3.76
C TYR A 90 -4.25 0.21 3.55
N PHE A 91 -3.28 -0.58 3.10
CA PHE A 91 -1.92 -0.08 2.91
C PHE A 91 -1.52 0.09 1.46
N TYR A 92 -1.74 -0.92 0.62
CA TYR A 92 -1.29 -0.84 -0.78
C TYR A 92 -2.27 -0.09 -1.66
N TRP A 93 -3.57 -0.29 -1.47
CA TRP A 93 -4.57 0.29 -2.35
C TRP A 93 -4.60 1.83 -2.37
N PRO A 94 -4.49 2.54 -1.21
CA PRO A 94 -4.36 4.00 -1.22
C PRO A 94 -3.13 4.47 -2.02
N ILE A 95 -2.00 3.77 -1.87
CA ILE A 95 -0.77 4.07 -2.62
C ILE A 95 -0.97 3.81 -4.12
N VAL A 96 -1.60 2.69 -4.48
CA VAL A 96 -1.95 2.36 -5.87
C VAL A 96 -2.85 3.42 -6.48
N LYS A 97 -3.88 3.91 -5.77
CA LYS A 97 -4.74 5.00 -6.21
C LYS A 97 -3.93 6.28 -6.49
N LEU A 98 -3.03 6.66 -5.58
CA LEU A 98 -2.15 7.82 -5.78
C LEU A 98 -1.22 7.66 -6.98
N LEU A 99 -0.63 6.47 -7.16
CA LEU A 99 0.26 6.19 -8.29
C LEU A 99 -0.48 6.13 -9.62
N ASN A 100 -1.68 5.54 -9.68
CA ASN A 100 -2.54 5.56 -10.88
C ASN A 100 -2.88 7.01 -11.27
N ASN A 101 -3.16 7.88 -10.31
CA ASN A 101 -3.44 9.30 -10.60
C ASN A 101 -2.20 10.03 -11.12
N LYS A 102 -1.02 9.71 -10.59
CA LYS A 102 0.26 10.30 -11.01
C LYS A 102 0.72 9.79 -12.39
N TYR A 103 0.49 8.51 -12.66
CA TYR A 103 0.89 7.80 -13.86
C TYR A 103 -0.34 7.18 -14.55
N PRO A 104 -1.20 7.99 -15.20
CA PRO A 104 -2.48 7.52 -15.74
C PRO A 104 -2.34 6.50 -16.88
N ASP A 105 -1.16 6.42 -17.51
CA ASP A 105 -0.85 5.43 -18.54
C ASP A 105 -0.37 4.09 -17.97
N LEU A 106 -0.17 4.00 -16.64
CA LEU A 106 0.20 2.78 -15.94
C LEU A 106 -0.99 2.20 -15.19
N GLN A 107 -1.09 0.88 -15.18
CA GLN A 107 -2.03 0.14 -14.36
C GLN A 107 -1.24 -0.76 -13.40
N PHE A 108 -1.51 -0.61 -12.11
CA PHE A 108 -0.88 -1.41 -11.06
C PHE A 108 -1.78 -2.56 -10.60
N ARG A 109 -1.19 -3.73 -10.45
CA ARG A 109 -1.76 -4.84 -9.69
C ARG A 109 -0.75 -5.27 -8.64
N VAL A 110 -1.15 -5.26 -7.38
CA VAL A 110 -0.34 -5.77 -6.28
C VAL A 110 -0.88 -7.15 -5.93
N ILE A 111 -0.02 -8.15 -6.02
CA ILE A 111 -0.30 -9.54 -5.67
C ILE A 111 0.49 -9.83 -4.40
N ILE A 112 -0.23 -10.24 -3.36
CA ILE A 112 0.38 -10.66 -2.10
C ILE A 112 0.29 -12.18 -2.08
N GLU A 113 1.43 -12.85 -2.25
CA GLU A 113 1.54 -14.29 -2.10
C GLU A 113 1.87 -14.60 -0.64
N PRO A 114 0.96 -15.21 0.11
CA PRO A 114 1.19 -15.40 1.52
C PRO A 114 2.07 -16.66 1.70
N HIS A 115 3.00 -16.64 2.66
CA HIS A 115 3.88 -17.77 2.97
C HIS A 115 3.74 -18.24 4.42
N TYR A 116 3.62 -19.56 4.61
CA TYR A 116 3.47 -20.23 5.91
C TYR A 116 4.57 -19.88 6.93
N GLU A 117 5.78 -19.57 6.48
CA GLU A 117 6.93 -19.26 7.34
C GLU A 117 7.05 -17.76 7.67
N GLY A 118 5.96 -16.98 7.52
CA GLY A 118 5.94 -15.54 7.83
C GLY A 118 6.58 -14.64 6.78
N SER A 119 6.97 -15.21 5.63
CA SER A 119 7.63 -14.51 4.52
C SER A 119 6.66 -14.23 3.36
N SER A 120 5.53 -13.57 3.60
CA SER A 120 4.64 -13.16 2.48
C SER A 120 5.40 -12.39 1.41
N THR A 121 5.25 -12.77 0.15
CA THR A 121 5.88 -12.15 -1.00
C THR A 121 4.93 -11.13 -1.62
N ILE A 122 5.47 -9.99 -2.05
CA ILE A 122 4.68 -8.96 -2.73
C ILE A 122 5.22 -8.81 -4.14
N LEU A 123 4.36 -9.10 -5.12
CA LEU A 123 4.63 -8.92 -6.53
C LEU A 123 3.83 -7.71 -7.01
N VAL A 124 4.51 -6.74 -7.60
CA VAL A 124 3.86 -5.59 -8.24
C VAL A 124 3.94 -5.80 -9.74
N VAL A 125 2.78 -5.98 -10.35
CA VAL A 125 2.63 -6.07 -11.80
C VAL A 125 2.22 -4.70 -12.31
N VAL A 126 3.03 -4.16 -13.22
CA VAL A 126 2.79 -2.88 -13.88
C VAL A 126 2.52 -3.15 -15.35
N ASP A 127 1.34 -2.76 -15.80
CA ASP A 127 0.94 -2.75 -17.20
C ASP A 127 0.96 -1.31 -17.73
N ARG A 128 1.23 -1.12 -19.02
CA ARG A 128 1.12 0.20 -19.68
C ARG A 128 -0.07 0.18 -20.62
N TYR A 129 -1.04 1.05 -20.39
CA TYR A 129 -2.18 1.20 -21.28
C TYR A 129 -1.82 2.19 -22.40
N GLY A 130 -1.89 1.75 -23.65
CA GLY A 130 -1.61 2.59 -24.81
C GLY A 130 -2.38 2.10 -26.02
N LYS A 131 -3.00 3.03 -26.76
CA LYS A 131 -3.97 2.75 -27.85
C LYS A 131 -3.49 1.78 -28.95
N ASN A 132 -2.19 1.51 -29.09
CA ASN A 132 -1.65 0.72 -30.21
C ASN A 132 -0.38 -0.12 -29.88
N LYS A 133 -0.02 -0.37 -28.62
CA LYS A 133 1.19 -1.14 -28.30
C LYS A 133 0.91 -2.20 -27.23
N PHE A 134 0.86 -3.48 -27.65
CA PHE A 134 0.99 -4.60 -26.72
C PHE A 134 2.31 -4.45 -25.96
N THR A 135 2.21 -4.12 -24.69
CA THR A 135 3.32 -4.13 -23.74
C THR A 135 3.15 -5.35 -22.85
N PHE A 136 4.22 -6.09 -22.65
CA PHE A 136 4.22 -7.20 -21.69
C PHE A 136 4.19 -6.62 -20.27
N PRO A 137 3.48 -7.24 -19.31
CA PRO A 137 3.53 -6.81 -17.92
C PRO A 137 4.98 -6.79 -17.41
N VAL A 138 5.35 -5.74 -16.70
CA VAL A 138 6.57 -5.72 -15.90
C VAL A 138 6.22 -6.19 -14.49
N VAL A 139 6.90 -7.24 -14.02
CA VAL A 139 6.73 -7.75 -12.66
C VAL A 139 7.94 -7.35 -11.83
N VAL A 140 7.71 -6.65 -10.71
CA VAL A 140 8.76 -6.27 -9.76
C VAL A 140 8.44 -6.91 -8.41
N LEU A 141 9.45 -7.59 -7.86
CA LEU A 141 9.39 -8.26 -6.58
C LEU A 141 9.79 -7.29 -5.45
N LEU A 142 8.95 -7.20 -4.41
CA LEU A 142 9.18 -6.39 -3.21
C LEU A 142 9.27 -7.30 -1.97
N GLU A 143 10.46 -7.86 -1.69
CA GLU A 143 10.66 -8.77 -0.55
C GLU A 143 10.78 -8.06 0.81
N TYR A 144 11.35 -6.85 0.84
CA TYR A 144 11.78 -6.19 2.08
C TYR A 144 10.87 -5.06 2.57
N VAL A 145 9.87 -4.66 1.79
CA VAL A 145 9.00 -3.52 2.12
C VAL A 145 7.57 -4.03 2.32
N LYS A 146 7.26 -4.41 3.56
CA LYS A 146 5.92 -4.85 3.95
C LYS A 146 5.31 -3.82 4.88
N ALA A 147 4.18 -3.25 4.48
CA ALA A 147 3.54 -2.16 5.19
C ALA A 147 3.20 -2.47 6.66
N TRP A 148 2.89 -3.74 6.97
CA TRP A 148 2.59 -4.25 8.31
C TRP A 148 3.82 -4.78 9.07
N CYS A 149 5.00 -4.77 8.46
CA CYS A 149 6.26 -5.04 9.16
C CYS A 149 7.01 -3.75 9.50
N LEU A 150 6.44 -2.58 9.19
CA LEU A 150 6.99 -1.30 9.61
C LEU A 150 6.68 -1.15 11.10
N PRO A 151 7.68 -1.24 12.00
CA PRO A 151 7.40 -1.01 13.40
C PRO A 151 7.12 0.49 13.54
N PHE A 152 5.90 0.84 13.93
CA PHE A 152 5.65 2.15 14.47
C PHE A 152 6.30 2.17 15.85
N ASP A 153 7.60 2.44 15.90
CA ASP A 153 8.37 2.44 17.15
C ASP A 153 7.90 3.54 18.12
N ARG A 154 7.13 4.52 17.60
CA ARG A 154 6.54 5.67 18.29
C ARG A 154 5.17 5.99 17.69
N PRO A 155 4.14 5.16 17.88
CA PRO A 155 2.82 5.35 17.28
C PRO A 155 2.13 6.63 17.78
N GLU A 156 2.56 7.18 18.92
CA GLU A 156 2.10 8.45 19.47
C GLU A 156 2.65 9.69 18.73
N GLU A 157 3.66 9.53 17.88
CA GLU A 157 4.26 10.61 17.09
C GLU A 157 3.85 10.51 15.61
N PRO A 158 2.91 11.34 15.11
CA PRO A 158 2.39 11.23 13.74
C PRO A 158 3.46 11.30 12.67
N ASN A 159 4.48 12.14 12.86
CA ASN A 159 5.56 12.31 11.90
C ASN A 159 6.34 11.03 11.67
N HIS A 160 6.49 10.17 12.69
CA HIS A 160 7.11 8.86 12.53
C HIS A 160 6.25 7.96 11.64
N VAL A 161 4.95 7.87 11.92
CA VAL A 161 3.98 7.11 11.11
C VAL A 161 3.98 7.62 9.66
N PHE A 162 3.86 8.93 9.45
CA PHE A 162 3.84 9.55 8.13
C PHE A 162 5.13 9.31 7.36
N PHE A 163 6.29 9.35 8.04
CA PHE A 163 7.57 9.05 7.42
C PHE A 163 7.64 7.61 6.91
N TYR A 164 7.19 6.62 7.70
CA TYR A 164 7.15 5.22 7.29
C TYR A 164 6.23 4.99 6.09
N LEU A 165 5.03 5.58 6.10
CA LEU A 165 4.10 5.51 4.97
C LEU A 165 4.66 6.16 3.71
N CYS A 166 5.37 7.29 3.85
CA CYS A 166 6.05 7.94 2.74
C CYS A 166 7.17 7.04 2.16
N ASN A 167 7.91 6.32 2.99
CA ASN A 167 8.94 5.38 2.51
C ASN A 167 8.33 4.23 1.72
N LEU A 168 7.21 3.66 2.21
CA LEU A 168 6.46 2.64 1.48
C LEU A 168 6.01 3.15 0.10
N TYR A 169 5.48 4.37 0.03
CA TYR A 169 5.12 5.02 -1.23
C TYR A 169 6.33 5.18 -2.15
N ASN A 170 7.46 5.67 -1.63
CA ASN A 170 8.67 5.87 -2.41
C ASN A 170 9.21 4.55 -2.99
N SER A 171 9.12 3.44 -2.26
CA SER A 171 9.45 2.11 -2.78
C SER A 171 8.53 1.71 -3.95
N MET A 172 7.23 1.94 -3.82
CA MET A 172 6.27 1.68 -4.91
C MET A 172 6.49 2.63 -6.11
N GLU A 173 6.91 3.87 -5.88
CA GLU A 173 7.27 4.82 -6.93
C GLU A 173 8.55 4.41 -7.68
N GLN A 174 9.53 3.82 -6.99
CA GLN A 174 10.71 3.24 -7.62
C GLN A 174 10.34 2.09 -8.56
N VAL A 175 9.37 1.24 -8.17
CA VAL A 175 8.81 0.20 -9.05
C VAL A 175 8.27 0.81 -10.35
N CYS A 176 7.53 1.93 -10.26
CA CYS A 176 7.02 2.65 -11.44
C CYS A 176 8.16 3.10 -12.35
N SER A 177 9.21 3.68 -11.76
CA SER A 177 10.37 4.20 -12.49
C SER A 177 11.14 3.08 -13.22
N ILE A 178 11.30 1.92 -12.57
CA ILE A 178 11.89 0.71 -13.18
C ILE A 178 11.02 0.24 -14.35
N ALA A 179 9.70 0.13 -14.16
CA ALA A 179 8.78 -0.33 -15.19
C ALA A 179 8.79 0.59 -16.42
N LEU A 180 8.73 1.91 -16.22
CA LEU A 180 8.82 2.90 -17.30
C LEU A 180 10.13 2.77 -18.09
N SER A 181 11.26 2.61 -17.38
CA SER A 181 12.56 2.42 -18.03
C SER A 181 12.60 1.17 -18.92
N ILE A 182 12.00 0.06 -18.46
CA ILE A 182 11.89 -1.18 -19.24
C ILE A 182 10.97 -0.98 -20.46
N PHE A 183 9.84 -0.30 -20.29
CA PHE A 183 8.93 0.00 -21.40
C PHE A 183 9.59 0.88 -22.46
N ASP A 184 10.34 1.89 -22.06
CA ASP A 184 10.98 2.81 -23.00
C ASP A 184 12.14 2.11 -23.74
N PHE A 185 12.95 1.30 -23.04
CA PHE A 185 14.00 0.48 -23.66
C PHE A 185 13.43 -0.48 -24.71
N THR A 186 12.36 -1.21 -24.38
CA THR A 186 11.73 -2.17 -25.31
C THR A 186 11.10 -1.50 -26.52
N ASN A 187 10.61 -0.27 -26.38
CA ASN A 187 10.10 0.51 -27.52
C ASN A 187 11.23 0.95 -28.46
N SER A 188 12.33 1.48 -27.92
CA SER A 188 13.49 1.90 -28.72
C SER A 188 14.09 0.72 -29.49
N ALA A 189 14.26 -0.44 -28.85
CA ALA A 189 14.79 -1.64 -29.50
C ALA A 189 13.89 -2.17 -30.63
N LYS A 190 12.56 -1.99 -30.54
CA LYS A 190 11.62 -2.36 -31.62
C LYS A 190 11.75 -1.40 -32.81
N GLU A 191 11.92 -0.11 -32.55
CA GLU A 191 12.04 0.91 -33.61
C GLU A 191 13.35 0.75 -34.40
N GLU A 192 14.47 0.46 -33.72
CA GLU A 192 15.75 0.16 -34.39
C GLU A 192 15.69 -1.10 -35.27
N ASN A 193 15.07 -2.17 -34.78
CA ASN A 193 14.89 -3.40 -35.58
C ASN A 193 13.95 -3.21 -36.77
N LEU A 194 12.94 -2.33 -36.67
CA LEU A 194 12.07 -2.01 -37.81
C LEU A 194 12.77 -1.13 -38.85
N GLN A 195 13.75 -0.32 -38.44
CA GLN A 195 14.58 0.45 -39.37
C GLN A 195 15.62 -0.42 -40.09
N SER A 196 16.23 -1.39 -39.41
CA SER A 196 17.23 -2.29 -40.01
C SER A 196 16.66 -3.27 -41.04
N VAL A 197 15.38 -3.64 -40.92
CA VAL A 197 14.67 -4.51 -41.90
C VAL A 197 14.20 -3.74 -43.13
N ARG A 198 14.19 -2.39 -43.09
CA ARG A 198 13.76 -1.52 -44.20
C ARG A 198 14.91 -1.00 -45.08
N CYS A 199 16.15 -1.35 -44.75
CA CYS A 199 17.35 -1.06 -45.54
C CYS A 199 17.79 -2.29 -46.32
#